data_AF-A0A2N1JAL7-F1
#
_entry.id   AF-A0A2N1JAL7-F1
#
_cell.length_a   1.000
_cell.length_b   1.000
_cell.length_c   1.000
_cell.angle_alpha   90.00
_cell.angle_beta   90.00
_cell.angle_gamma   90.00
#
_symmetry.space_group_name_H-M   'P 1'
#
loop_
_entity.id
_entity.type
_entity.pdbx_description
1 polymer ?
#
loop_
_entity_poly.entity_id
_entity_poly.type
_entity_poly.pdbx_seq_one_letter_code
_entity_poly.pdbx_strand_id
1 'polypeptide(L)'
;MARPEYIIEHMEEEEPDAPANFPPWALLEYRHMLYHVGEGSTVHFTSLSQASLDELAKAFAAPLPTLTQKRAKFELHAKSVTTLAKERGWAMKYICLLDPKAPYALSVADAGVHPSSVAHDHPFTHFLFGGILGDHPPRDRTASLRELGFPSRHLGSVQMSTDTALGVTKRVVEDGLRLGLAELTGQDKADTQLDGVAALTWVDRPTLEFGRGESVRTLFC
;
A
#
# COMPACT_ATOMS: atom_id res chain seq x y z
N MET A 1 -2.59 17.99 -11.28
CA MET A 1 -2.44 16.62 -11.82
C MET A 1 -3.53 15.74 -11.23
N ALA A 2 -3.87 14.63 -11.88
CA ALA A 2 -4.74 13.64 -11.25
C ALA A 2 -4.03 13.02 -10.04
N ARG A 3 -4.77 12.71 -8.97
CA ARG A 3 -4.22 11.98 -7.81
C ARG A 3 -3.79 10.58 -8.28
N PRO A 4 -2.69 10.02 -7.75
CA PRO A 4 -2.33 8.64 -8.05
C PRO A 4 -3.41 7.67 -7.58
N GLU A 5 -3.50 6.52 -8.24
CA GLU A 5 -4.39 5.42 -7.87
C GLU A 5 -3.61 4.30 -7.17
N TYR A 6 -4.29 3.48 -6.39
CA TYR A 6 -3.66 2.47 -5.54
C TYR A 6 -4.15 1.08 -5.94
N ILE A 7 -3.25 0.12 -6.10
CA ILE A 7 -3.58 -1.23 -6.55
C ILE A 7 -3.17 -2.23 -5.46
N ILE A 8 -4.12 -3.01 -4.99
CA ILE A 8 -3.89 -4.12 -4.07
C ILE A 8 -4.02 -5.41 -4.88
N GLU A 9 -2.90 -6.05 -5.18
CA GLU A 9 -2.91 -7.39 -5.76
C GLU A 9 -3.22 -8.38 -4.64
N HIS A 10 -4.37 -9.03 -4.73
CA HIS A 10 -4.73 -10.12 -3.84
C HIS A 10 -3.89 -11.35 -4.19
N MET A 11 -3.16 -11.89 -3.20
CA MET A 11 -2.17 -12.95 -3.39
C MET A 11 -2.44 -14.19 -2.52
N GLU A 12 -3.66 -14.35 -2.03
CA GLU A 12 -4.04 -15.56 -1.31
C GLU A 12 -4.44 -16.66 -2.30
N GLU A 13 -4.09 -17.90 -1.94
CA GLU A 13 -4.53 -19.07 -2.69
C GLU A 13 -6.03 -19.26 -2.44
N GLU A 14 -6.84 -18.94 -3.45
CA GLU A 14 -8.28 -19.17 -3.45
C GLU A 14 -8.60 -20.31 -4.42
N GLU A 15 -9.18 -21.39 -3.90
CA GLU A 15 -9.72 -22.46 -4.74
C GLU A 15 -10.93 -21.90 -5.53
N PRO A 16 -11.03 -22.12 -6.86
CA PRO A 16 -12.02 -21.45 -7.70
C PRO A 16 -13.49 -21.57 -7.25
N ASP A 17 -13.84 -22.71 -6.64
CA ASP A 17 -15.19 -23.02 -6.18
C ASP A 17 -15.35 -22.91 -4.64
N ALA A 18 -14.31 -22.48 -3.93
CA ALA A 18 -14.37 -22.29 -2.49
C ALA A 18 -15.06 -20.96 -2.13
N PRO A 19 -15.73 -20.89 -0.97
CA PRO A 19 -16.24 -19.63 -0.46
C PRO A 19 -15.07 -18.67 -0.19
N ALA A 20 -15.34 -17.36 -0.29
CA ALA A 20 -14.39 -16.33 0.08
C ALA A 20 -13.91 -16.56 1.52
N ASN A 21 -12.60 -16.53 1.72
CA ASN A 21 -12.00 -16.73 3.03
C ASN A 21 -11.20 -15.50 3.43
N PHE A 22 -11.90 -14.46 3.89
CA PHE A 22 -11.24 -13.33 4.53
C PHE A 22 -11.36 -13.45 6.05
N PRO A 23 -10.24 -13.55 6.80
CA PRO A 23 -10.31 -13.37 8.22
C PRO A 23 -10.80 -11.94 8.53
N PRO A 24 -11.57 -11.71 9.61
CA PRO A 24 -12.19 -10.41 9.88
C PRO A 24 -11.21 -9.23 9.89
N TRP A 25 -9.97 -9.44 10.31
CA TRP A 25 -8.93 -8.41 10.32
C TRP A 25 -8.50 -7.98 8.91
N ALA A 26 -8.43 -8.90 7.94
CA ALA A 26 -8.06 -8.57 6.55
C ALA A 26 -9.13 -7.71 5.88
N LEU A 27 -10.41 -8.00 6.15
CA LEU A 27 -11.52 -7.14 5.72
C LEU A 27 -11.44 -5.74 6.33
N LEU A 28 -11.02 -5.63 7.59
CA LEU A 28 -10.85 -4.34 8.24
C LEU A 28 -9.70 -3.54 7.60
N GLU A 29 -8.56 -4.15 7.33
CA GLU A 29 -7.43 -3.51 6.64
C GLU A 29 -7.84 -3.00 5.27
N TYR A 30 -8.49 -3.84 4.46
CA TYR A 30 -9.00 -3.46 3.13
C TYR A 30 -9.97 -2.28 3.17
N ARG A 31 -10.89 -2.29 4.15
CA ARG A 31 -11.81 -1.15 4.34
C ARG A 31 -11.04 0.09 4.77
N HIS A 32 -10.07 -0.05 5.65
CA HIS A 32 -9.27 1.05 6.20
C HIS A 32 -8.43 1.74 5.14
N MET A 33 -7.86 1.00 4.17
CA MET A 33 -7.15 1.56 3.01
C MET A 33 -7.98 2.62 2.28
N LEU A 34 -9.28 2.40 2.09
CA LEU A 34 -10.15 3.36 1.42
C LEU A 34 -10.21 4.70 2.18
N TYR A 35 -10.13 4.65 3.51
CA TYR A 35 -10.12 5.85 4.35
C TYR A 35 -8.74 6.51 4.42
N HIS A 36 -7.65 5.72 4.37
CA HIS A 36 -6.30 6.27 4.24
C HIS A 36 -6.12 7.06 2.94
N VAL A 37 -6.60 6.53 1.81
CA VAL A 37 -6.52 7.22 0.51
C VAL A 37 -7.47 8.42 0.46
N GLY A 38 -8.70 8.26 0.95
CA GLY A 38 -9.72 9.32 0.99
C GLY A 38 -10.29 9.72 -0.37
N GLU A 39 -11.28 10.61 -0.37
CA GLU A 39 -12.03 11.03 -1.57
C GLU A 39 -11.15 11.64 -2.67
N GLY A 40 -11.42 11.29 -3.93
CA GLY A 40 -10.73 11.86 -5.10
C GLY A 40 -9.65 10.99 -5.73
N SER A 41 -9.45 9.78 -5.21
CA SER A 41 -8.65 8.71 -5.80
C SER A 41 -9.41 7.36 -5.76
N THR A 42 -8.83 6.32 -6.35
CA THR A 42 -9.40 4.98 -6.49
C THR A 42 -8.43 3.94 -5.93
N VAL A 43 -8.97 2.97 -5.20
CA VAL A 43 -8.26 1.73 -4.81
C VAL A 43 -8.79 0.57 -5.63
N HIS A 44 -7.93 -0.07 -6.42
CA HIS A 44 -8.24 -1.23 -7.23
C HIS A 44 -7.80 -2.49 -6.48
N PHE A 45 -8.71 -3.43 -6.26
CA PHE A 45 -8.40 -4.75 -5.72
C PHE A 45 -8.41 -5.73 -6.89
N THR A 46 -7.28 -6.35 -7.18
CA THR A 46 -7.05 -7.22 -8.34
C THR A 46 -6.79 -8.66 -7.92
N SER A 47 -6.89 -9.58 -8.88
CA SER A 47 -6.69 -11.04 -8.66
C SER A 47 -7.62 -11.65 -7.61
N LEU A 48 -8.88 -11.21 -7.56
CA LEU A 48 -9.90 -11.77 -6.67
C LEU A 48 -10.65 -12.94 -7.32
N SER A 49 -10.99 -13.99 -6.56
CA SER A 49 -12.01 -14.95 -7.00
C SER A 49 -13.39 -14.30 -7.10
N GLN A 50 -14.33 -14.98 -7.76
CA GLN A 50 -15.71 -14.52 -7.85
C GLN A 50 -16.37 -14.42 -6.46
N ALA A 51 -16.09 -15.36 -5.56
CA ALA A 51 -16.59 -15.31 -4.19
C ALA A 51 -16.06 -14.08 -3.45
N SER A 52 -14.78 -13.75 -3.64
CA SER A 52 -14.13 -12.60 -3.00
C SER A 52 -14.61 -11.26 -3.55
N LEU A 53 -14.95 -11.19 -4.84
CA LEU A 53 -15.63 -10.02 -5.41
C LEU A 53 -16.95 -9.72 -4.67
N ASP A 54 -17.79 -10.73 -4.49
CA ASP A 54 -19.11 -10.57 -3.88
C ASP A 54 -19.01 -10.22 -2.39
N GLU A 55 -18.11 -10.89 -1.66
CA GLU A 55 -17.85 -10.64 -0.23
C GLU A 55 -17.34 -9.21 -0.01
N LEU A 56 -16.36 -8.75 -0.80
CA LEU A 56 -15.81 -7.40 -0.70
C LEU A 56 -16.81 -6.33 -1.13
N ALA A 57 -17.59 -6.57 -2.19
CA ALA A 57 -18.64 -5.65 -2.61
C ALA A 57 -19.65 -5.40 -1.49
N LYS A 58 -20.06 -6.47 -0.79
CA LYS A 58 -20.93 -6.40 0.38
C LYS A 58 -20.24 -5.69 1.56
N ALA A 59 -19.00 -6.05 1.87
CA ALA A 59 -18.25 -5.48 2.99
C ALA A 59 -18.00 -3.96 2.82
N PHE A 60 -17.80 -3.50 1.58
CA PHE A 60 -17.50 -2.10 1.28
C PHE A 60 -18.75 -1.25 1.03
N ALA A 61 -19.93 -1.86 0.89
CA ALA A 61 -21.20 -1.15 0.73
C ALA A 61 -21.52 -0.29 1.97
N ALA A 62 -21.24 -0.80 3.17
CA ALA A 62 -21.46 -0.08 4.42
C ALA A 62 -20.19 0.70 4.84
N PRO A 63 -20.32 2.01 5.16
CA PRO A 63 -19.20 2.76 5.72
C PRO A 63 -18.79 2.20 7.09
N LEU A 64 -17.54 2.43 7.48
CA LEU A 64 -17.08 2.20 8.85
C LEU A 64 -17.71 3.26 9.77
N PRO A 65 -18.56 2.87 10.76
CA PRO A 65 -19.38 3.81 11.53
C PRO A 65 -18.58 4.86 12.32
N THR A 66 -17.36 4.51 12.73
CA THR A 66 -16.49 5.36 13.55
C THR A 66 -15.68 6.38 12.73
N LEU A 67 -15.67 6.27 11.40
CA LEU A 67 -14.87 7.13 10.53
C LEU A 67 -15.77 8.14 9.81
N THR A 68 -15.60 9.41 10.16
CA THR A 68 -16.35 10.53 9.56
C THR A 68 -15.73 11.07 8.28
N GLN A 69 -14.47 10.72 8.01
CA GLN A 69 -13.75 11.10 6.80
C GLN A 69 -14.32 10.36 5.58
N LYS A 70 -14.37 11.04 4.43
CA LYS A 70 -14.82 10.41 3.19
C LYS A 70 -13.76 9.45 2.66
N ARG A 71 -14.20 8.27 2.25
CA ARG A 71 -13.36 7.23 1.67
C ARG A 71 -13.12 7.43 0.17
N ALA A 72 -12.07 6.80 -0.34
CA ALA A 72 -11.79 6.67 -1.75
C ALA A 72 -12.86 5.86 -2.48
N LYS A 73 -12.90 6.00 -3.81
CA LYS A 73 -13.59 5.04 -4.67
C LYS A 73 -12.85 3.71 -4.62
N PHE A 74 -13.55 2.64 -4.96
CA PHE A 74 -12.93 1.33 -5.11
C PHE A 74 -13.43 0.65 -6.36
N GLU A 75 -12.59 -0.20 -6.94
CA GLU A 75 -12.96 -1.12 -8.00
C GLU A 75 -12.45 -2.52 -7.64
N LEU A 76 -13.25 -3.55 -7.91
CA LEU A 76 -12.91 -4.95 -7.65
C LEU A 76 -12.76 -5.69 -8.98
N HIS A 77 -11.69 -6.48 -9.12
CA HIS A 77 -11.33 -7.13 -10.37
C HIS A 77 -10.90 -8.57 -10.14
N ALA A 78 -11.47 -9.50 -10.93
CA ALA A 78 -10.95 -10.86 -11.00
C ALA A 78 -9.61 -10.97 -11.76
N LYS A 79 -9.29 -9.95 -12.55
CA LYS A 79 -8.09 -9.91 -13.39
C LYS A 79 -6.88 -9.47 -12.57
N SER A 80 -5.70 -9.98 -12.93
CA SER A 80 -4.43 -9.51 -12.39
C SER A 80 -4.13 -8.06 -12.76
N VAL A 81 -3.26 -7.41 -11.98
CA VAL A 81 -2.77 -6.06 -12.28
C VAL A 81 -2.22 -5.92 -13.70
N THR A 82 -1.49 -6.92 -14.22
CA THR A 82 -0.92 -6.88 -15.57
C THR A 82 -1.98 -6.94 -16.66
N THR A 83 -3.00 -7.78 -16.47
CA THR A 83 -4.12 -7.89 -17.41
C THR A 83 -4.95 -6.61 -17.40
N LEU A 84 -5.28 -6.10 -16.21
CA LEU A 84 -6.02 -4.86 -16.03
C LEU A 84 -5.26 -3.67 -16.64
N ALA A 85 -3.95 -3.56 -16.38
CA ALA A 85 -3.10 -2.50 -16.93
C ALA A 85 -3.11 -2.51 -18.47
N LYS A 86 -3.00 -3.69 -19.09
CA LYS A 86 -3.08 -3.83 -20.55
C LYS A 86 -4.42 -3.36 -21.11
N GLU A 87 -5.53 -3.75 -20.49
CA GLU A 87 -6.89 -3.39 -20.94
C GLU A 87 -7.20 -1.90 -20.76
N ARG A 88 -6.70 -1.31 -19.68
CA ARG A 88 -6.87 0.13 -19.39
C ARG A 88 -5.84 1.01 -20.10
N GLY A 89 -4.83 0.42 -20.74
CA GLY A 89 -3.74 1.15 -21.39
C GLY A 89 -2.76 1.78 -20.40
N TRP A 90 -2.65 1.26 -19.18
CA TRP A 90 -1.68 1.71 -18.19
C TRP A 90 -0.30 1.17 -18.55
N ALA A 91 0.63 2.07 -18.89
CA ALA A 91 2.01 1.66 -19.15
C ALA A 91 2.69 1.26 -17.83
N MET A 92 3.22 0.04 -17.79
CA MET A 92 3.84 -0.60 -16.62
C MET A 92 4.89 0.27 -15.93
N LYS A 93 5.64 1.06 -16.70
CA LYS A 93 6.65 1.98 -16.15
C LYS A 93 6.04 3.00 -15.19
N TYR A 94 4.76 3.35 -15.29
CA TYR A 94 4.10 4.30 -14.40
C TYR A 94 3.43 3.63 -13.18
N ILE A 95 3.59 2.32 -13.00
CA ILE A 95 3.05 1.55 -11.87
C ILE A 95 4.22 1.17 -10.96
N CYS A 96 4.31 1.78 -9.78
CA CYS A 96 5.38 1.52 -8.81
C CYS A 96 4.98 0.39 -7.87
N LEU A 97 5.77 -0.69 -7.83
CA LEU A 97 5.63 -1.75 -6.84
C LEU A 97 6.28 -1.35 -5.52
N LEU A 98 5.54 -1.41 -4.42
CA LEU A 98 6.09 -1.30 -3.08
C LEU A 98 6.68 -2.65 -2.68
N ASP A 99 8.01 -2.70 -2.58
CA ASP A 99 8.78 -3.92 -2.40
C ASP A 99 9.88 -3.69 -1.36
N PRO A 100 9.90 -4.44 -0.24
CA PRO A 100 10.95 -4.35 0.77
C PRO A 100 12.37 -4.57 0.24
N LYS A 101 12.52 -5.25 -0.91
CA LYS A 101 13.81 -5.51 -1.56
C LYS A 101 14.16 -4.51 -2.67
N ALA A 102 13.34 -3.48 -2.89
CA ALA A 102 13.69 -2.44 -3.85
C ALA A 102 15.00 -1.73 -3.44
N PRO A 103 15.81 -1.27 -4.41
CA PRO A 103 17.09 -0.63 -4.11
C PRO A 103 16.96 0.81 -3.58
N TYR A 104 15.81 1.45 -3.80
CA TYR A 104 15.59 2.86 -3.47
C TYR A 104 14.33 3.05 -2.63
N ALA A 105 14.40 3.96 -1.66
CA ALA A 105 13.27 4.29 -0.80
C ALA A 105 12.23 5.13 -1.56
N LEU A 106 10.96 5.00 -1.17
CA LEU A 106 9.89 5.86 -1.68
C LEU A 106 10.19 7.34 -1.37
N SER A 107 10.04 8.19 -2.37
CA SER A 107 10.27 9.63 -2.28
C SER A 107 8.97 10.42 -2.41
N VAL A 108 8.92 11.60 -1.77
CA VAL A 108 7.84 12.58 -1.97
C VAL A 108 7.65 12.97 -3.44
N ALA A 109 8.69 12.88 -4.27
CA ALA A 109 8.65 13.24 -5.68
C ALA A 109 8.14 12.12 -6.60
N ASP A 110 7.93 10.89 -6.09
CA ASP A 110 7.59 9.73 -6.92
C ASP A 110 6.21 9.85 -7.60
N ALA A 111 5.30 10.71 -7.11
CA ALA A 111 4.04 11.05 -7.82
C ALA A 111 4.12 12.35 -8.64
N GLY A 112 5.27 13.03 -8.68
CA GLY A 112 5.48 14.28 -9.41
C GLY A 112 4.74 15.50 -8.82
N VAL A 113 4.21 15.39 -7.61
CA VAL A 113 3.50 16.47 -6.91
C VAL A 113 4.47 17.37 -6.17
N HIS A 114 5.41 16.77 -5.45
CA HIS A 114 6.39 17.47 -4.63
C HIS A 114 7.75 17.53 -5.33
N PRO A 115 8.48 18.66 -5.23
CA PRO A 115 9.84 18.73 -5.73
C PRO A 115 10.77 17.87 -4.87
N SER A 116 11.91 17.52 -5.46
CA SER A 116 13.00 16.85 -4.77
C SER A 116 14.34 17.46 -5.17
N SER A 117 15.28 17.45 -4.23
CA SER A 117 16.67 17.84 -4.35
C SER A 117 17.53 16.78 -5.03
N VAL A 118 17.05 15.53 -5.09
CA VAL A 118 17.69 14.40 -5.79
C VAL A 118 16.92 14.03 -7.06
N ALA A 119 17.64 13.46 -8.03
CA ALA A 119 17.06 13.05 -9.30
C ALA A 119 16.19 11.79 -9.14
N HIS A 120 15.00 11.84 -9.72
CA HIS A 120 14.02 10.75 -9.68
C HIS A 120 13.70 10.23 -11.07
N ASP A 121 13.05 9.07 -11.09
CA ASP A 121 12.47 8.53 -12.31
C ASP A 121 11.28 9.41 -12.76
N HIS A 122 10.58 9.01 -13.82
CA HIS A 122 9.33 9.69 -14.17
C HIS A 122 8.27 9.51 -13.06
N PRO A 123 7.30 10.43 -12.91
CA PRO A 123 6.27 10.31 -11.89
C PRO A 123 5.38 9.09 -12.15
N PHE A 124 5.11 8.31 -11.11
CA PHE A 124 4.19 7.19 -11.13
C PHE A 124 2.75 7.67 -11.03
N THR A 125 1.85 6.94 -11.69
CA THR A 125 0.40 7.17 -11.62
C THR A 125 -0.30 6.15 -10.74
N HIS A 126 0.33 5.00 -10.50
CA HIS A 126 -0.21 3.95 -9.65
C HIS A 126 0.83 3.43 -8.67
N PHE A 127 0.38 3.05 -7.48
CA PHE A 127 1.19 2.38 -6.47
C PHE A 127 0.60 1.00 -6.16
N LEU A 128 1.40 -0.04 -6.39
CA LEU A 128 1.02 -1.45 -6.32
C LEU A 128 1.56 -2.10 -5.05
N PHE A 129 0.68 -2.79 -4.34
CA PHE A 129 0.97 -3.52 -3.10
C PHE A 129 0.63 -5.01 -3.31
N GLY A 130 1.56 -5.90 -2.96
CA GLY A 130 1.35 -7.34 -3.05
C GLY A 130 1.03 -7.97 -1.70
N GLY A 131 -0.11 -8.65 -1.61
CA GLY A 131 -0.48 -9.50 -0.46
C GLY A 131 -0.91 -8.72 0.79
N ILE A 132 -1.70 -9.38 1.65
CA ILE A 132 -2.23 -8.81 2.92
C ILE A 132 -1.53 -9.43 4.13
N LEU A 133 -1.09 -10.69 4.01
CA LEU A 133 -0.69 -11.46 5.17
C LEU A 133 0.78 -11.19 5.54
N GLY A 134 0.94 -10.36 6.57
CA GLY A 134 2.18 -10.23 7.31
C GLY A 134 2.49 -11.52 8.09
N ASP A 135 3.11 -12.50 7.44
CA ASP A 135 3.73 -13.61 8.14
C ASP A 135 4.92 -13.09 8.98
N HIS A 136 5.15 -13.67 10.17
CA HIS A 136 6.39 -13.47 10.91
C HIS A 136 7.09 -14.83 11.16
N PRO A 137 8.23 -15.12 10.51
CA PRO A 137 9.01 -14.23 9.65
C PRO A 137 8.31 -13.91 8.31
N PRO A 138 8.64 -12.76 7.67
CA PRO A 138 8.05 -12.38 6.40
C PRO A 138 8.26 -13.45 5.33
N ARG A 139 7.20 -13.79 4.60
CA ARG A 139 7.30 -14.52 3.32
C ARG A 139 7.44 -13.51 2.19
N ASP A 140 8.37 -13.73 1.26
CA ASP A 140 8.60 -12.84 0.10
C ASP A 140 7.50 -13.04 -0.96
N ARG A 141 6.25 -12.75 -0.60
CA ARG A 141 5.10 -12.90 -1.50
C ARG A 141 5.19 -11.92 -2.68
N THR A 142 5.85 -10.78 -2.51
CA THR A 142 6.10 -9.80 -3.59
C THR A 142 7.08 -10.30 -4.66
N ALA A 143 7.75 -11.44 -4.47
CA ALA A 143 8.70 -11.99 -5.44
C ALA A 143 8.08 -12.21 -6.83
N SER A 144 6.86 -12.76 -6.91
CA SER A 144 6.20 -12.99 -8.20
C SER A 144 5.84 -11.70 -8.92
N LEU A 145 5.53 -10.61 -8.18
CA LEU A 145 5.30 -9.29 -8.75
C LEU A 145 6.61 -8.62 -9.21
N ARG A 146 7.71 -8.83 -8.47
CA ARG A 146 9.03 -8.31 -8.81
C ARG A 146 9.51 -8.80 -10.17
N GLU A 147 9.23 -10.06 -10.49
CA GLU A 147 9.59 -10.68 -11.78
C GLU A 147 8.84 -10.07 -12.98
N LEU A 148 7.75 -9.31 -12.75
CA LEU A 148 6.96 -8.67 -13.81
C LEU A 148 7.56 -7.34 -14.31
N GLY A 149 8.66 -6.88 -13.71
CA GLY A 149 9.42 -5.73 -14.21
C GLY A 149 8.83 -4.36 -13.91
N PHE A 150 7.99 -4.24 -12.87
CA PHE A 150 7.58 -2.93 -12.36
C PHE A 150 8.79 -2.18 -11.79
N PRO A 151 8.89 -0.85 -11.97
CA PRO A 151 9.76 -0.05 -11.10
C PRO A 151 9.30 -0.20 -9.66
N SER A 152 10.24 -0.14 -8.71
CA SER A 152 9.93 -0.41 -7.31
C SER A 152 10.58 0.57 -6.34
N ARG A 153 9.96 0.65 -5.15
CA ARG A 153 10.40 1.44 -4.00
C ARG A 153 10.19 0.66 -2.71
N HIS A 154 11.03 0.86 -1.71
CA HIS A 154 10.83 0.31 -0.37
C HIS A 154 10.34 1.40 0.60
N LEU A 155 9.67 0.99 1.68
CA LEU A 155 9.14 1.88 2.73
C LEU A 155 10.01 1.88 4.00
N GLY A 156 11.24 1.36 3.89
CA GLY A 156 12.12 1.08 5.01
C GLY A 156 12.35 -0.41 5.22
N SER A 157 13.13 -0.76 6.24
CA SER A 157 13.50 -2.14 6.56
C SER A 157 12.48 -2.90 7.42
N VAL A 158 11.59 -2.17 8.10
CA VAL A 158 10.58 -2.75 8.99
C VAL A 158 9.31 -3.06 8.21
N GLN A 159 8.77 -4.26 8.41
CA GLN A 159 7.52 -4.68 7.77
C GLN A 159 6.32 -3.88 8.29
N MET A 160 5.45 -3.50 7.37
CA MET A 160 4.17 -2.84 7.65
C MET A 160 3.02 -3.78 7.28
N SER A 161 1.88 -3.65 7.93
CA SER A 161 0.62 -4.16 7.37
C SER A 161 0.33 -3.46 6.04
N THR A 162 -0.44 -4.09 5.16
CA THR A 162 -0.66 -3.55 3.81
C THR A 162 -1.43 -2.23 3.85
N ASP A 163 -2.36 -2.06 4.80
CA ASP A 163 -3.08 -0.79 4.98
C ASP A 163 -2.16 0.33 5.47
N THR A 164 -1.24 0.03 6.39
CA THR A 164 -0.20 0.97 6.83
C THR A 164 0.74 1.33 5.68
N ALA A 165 1.21 0.36 4.90
CA ALA A 165 2.07 0.61 3.74
C ALA A 165 1.41 1.54 2.72
N LEU A 166 0.11 1.35 2.45
CA LEU A 166 -0.67 2.22 1.59
C LEU A 166 -0.83 3.62 2.19
N GLY A 167 -1.15 3.72 3.48
CA GLY A 167 -1.30 5.00 4.18
C GLY A 167 -0.01 5.81 4.22
N VAL A 168 1.12 5.15 4.48
CA VAL A 168 2.47 5.73 4.39
C VAL A 168 2.74 6.22 2.98
N THR A 169 2.51 5.37 1.97
CA THR A 169 2.74 5.73 0.56
C THR A 169 1.97 6.99 0.20
N LYS A 170 0.67 7.04 0.54
CA LYS A 170 -0.17 8.22 0.32
C LYS A 170 0.41 9.47 1.01
N ARG A 171 0.80 9.36 2.28
CA ARG A 171 1.38 10.50 3.02
C ARG A 171 2.69 11.00 2.41
N VAL A 172 3.50 10.10 1.88
CA VAL A 172 4.76 10.46 1.22
C VAL A 172 4.46 11.18 -0.10
N VAL A 173 3.77 10.51 -1.02
CA VAL A 173 3.69 10.97 -2.42
C VAL A 173 2.63 12.04 -2.65
N GLU A 174 1.61 12.12 -1.79
CA GLU A 174 0.55 13.12 -1.90
C GLU A 174 0.67 14.23 -0.87
N ASP A 175 0.98 13.91 0.40
CA ASP A 175 1.05 14.92 1.47
C ASP A 175 2.47 15.52 1.63
N GLY A 176 3.48 14.95 0.97
CA GLY A 176 4.85 15.45 0.98
C GLY A 176 5.58 15.17 2.29
N LEU A 177 5.17 14.14 3.03
CA LEU A 177 5.81 13.73 4.28
C LEU A 177 6.89 12.68 4.00
N ARG A 178 8.17 13.05 4.04
CA ARG A 178 9.27 12.10 3.81
C ARG A 178 9.23 10.96 4.83
N LEU A 179 9.74 9.79 4.44
CA LEU A 179 9.82 8.62 5.34
C LEU A 179 10.58 8.97 6.62
N GLY A 180 11.67 9.74 6.54
CA GLY A 180 12.36 10.26 7.72
C GLY A 180 12.99 9.19 8.64
N LEU A 181 13.16 7.98 8.14
CA LEU A 181 13.84 6.90 8.84
C LEU A 181 15.35 7.15 8.88
N ALA A 182 15.97 6.93 10.05
CA ALA A 182 17.40 7.20 10.24
C ALA A 182 18.28 6.38 9.28
N GLU A 183 17.88 5.14 8.98
CA GLU A 183 18.58 4.23 8.07
C GLU A 183 18.71 4.75 6.63
N LEU A 184 17.84 5.67 6.20
CA LEU A 184 17.85 6.23 4.85
C LEU A 184 18.84 7.40 4.70
N THR A 185 19.41 7.89 5.79
CA THR A 185 20.29 9.07 5.77
C THR A 185 21.54 8.79 4.93
N GLY A 186 21.70 9.54 3.84
CA GLY A 186 22.85 9.41 2.93
C GLY A 186 22.76 8.25 1.94
N GLN A 187 21.62 7.54 1.88
CA GLN A 187 21.37 6.57 0.81
C GLN A 187 21.11 7.28 -0.52
N ASP A 188 21.45 6.60 -1.62
CA ASP A 188 21.20 7.12 -2.97
C ASP A 188 19.69 7.31 -3.20
N LYS A 189 19.33 8.42 -3.85
CA LYS A 189 17.94 8.86 -4.13
C LYS A 189 16.99 9.00 -2.93
N ALA A 190 17.45 8.83 -1.69
CA ALA A 190 16.61 9.02 -0.51
C ALA A 190 16.32 10.52 -0.27
N ASP A 191 15.10 10.81 0.18
CA ASP A 191 14.70 12.16 0.57
C ASP A 191 15.57 12.70 1.72
N THR A 192 16.03 13.93 1.57
CA THR A 192 16.79 14.67 2.57
C THR A 192 15.88 15.59 3.40
N GLN A 193 16.46 16.35 4.33
CA GLN A 193 15.72 17.37 5.08
C GLN A 193 15.25 18.56 4.22
N LEU A 194 15.80 18.71 3.00
CA LEU A 194 15.38 19.73 2.04
C LEU A 194 14.15 19.30 1.23
N ASP A 195 13.77 18.03 1.32
CA ASP A 195 12.69 17.42 0.55
C ASP A 195 11.41 17.31 1.38
N GLY A 196 10.26 17.48 0.72
CA GLY A 196 8.95 17.42 1.36
C GLY A 196 8.66 18.61 2.28
N VAL A 197 7.55 18.53 3.01
CA VAL A 197 7.09 19.57 3.94
C VAL A 197 7.38 19.23 5.41
N ALA A 198 7.49 17.95 5.72
CA ALA A 198 7.84 17.41 7.04
C ALA A 198 8.22 15.93 6.91
N ALA A 199 8.43 15.24 8.03
CA ALA A 199 8.70 13.80 8.08
C ALA A 199 7.61 13.03 8.83
N LEU A 200 7.43 11.76 8.47
CA LEU A 200 6.63 10.82 9.24
C LEU A 200 7.25 10.57 10.63
N THR A 201 6.38 10.25 11.59
CA THR A 201 6.77 9.77 12.92
C THR A 201 6.35 8.31 13.05
N TRP A 202 7.25 7.48 13.57
CA TRP A 202 7.10 6.03 13.60
C TRP A 202 7.03 5.51 15.03
N VAL A 203 6.29 4.42 15.21
CA VAL A 203 6.27 3.66 16.46
C VAL A 203 6.49 2.21 16.11
N ASP A 204 7.71 1.72 16.32
CA ASP A 204 8.05 0.34 15.95
C ASP A 204 7.52 -0.66 16.98
N ARG A 205 6.74 -1.64 16.51
CA ARG A 205 6.27 -2.79 17.29
C ARG A 205 5.53 -2.37 18.57
N PRO A 206 4.46 -1.54 18.45
CA PRO A 206 3.74 -1.02 19.61
C PRO A 206 3.12 -2.14 20.43
N THR A 207 3.07 -1.91 21.74
CA THR A 207 2.33 -2.73 22.69
C THR A 207 1.02 -2.05 23.04
N LEU A 208 -0.08 -2.77 22.82
CA LEU A 208 -1.42 -2.37 23.28
C LEU A 208 -1.67 -3.01 24.64
N GLU A 209 -1.89 -2.19 25.66
CA GLU A 209 -2.18 -2.62 27.03
C GLU A 209 -3.70 -2.60 27.26
N PHE A 210 -4.27 -3.72 27.72
CA PHE A 210 -5.71 -3.87 27.98
C PHE A 210 -6.06 -3.86 29.47
N GLY A 211 -5.06 -3.86 30.35
CA GLY A 211 -5.26 -3.82 31.79
C GLY A 211 -4.06 -4.36 32.56
N ARG A 212 -4.27 -4.72 33.84
CA ARG A 212 -3.22 -5.34 34.66
C ARG A 212 -3.02 -6.80 34.25
N GLY A 213 -2.12 -7.04 33.30
CA GLY A 213 -1.65 -8.38 32.93
C GLY A 213 -2.03 -8.83 31.52
N GLU A 214 -2.68 -7.98 30.73
CA GLU A 214 -3.06 -8.29 29.35
C GLU A 214 -2.49 -7.23 28.40
N SER A 215 -1.60 -7.68 27.52
CA SER A 215 -0.97 -6.82 26.51
C SER A 215 -0.77 -7.60 25.22
N VAL A 216 -0.81 -6.91 24.08
CA VAL A 216 -0.43 -7.49 22.79
C VAL A 216 0.62 -6.61 22.15
N ARG A 217 1.78 -7.21 21.86
CA ARG A 217 2.82 -6.57 21.05
C ARG A 217 2.60 -6.90 19.59
N THR A 218 2.43 -5.89 18.77
CA THR A 218 2.38 -6.04 17.31
C THR A 218 3.81 -6.12 16.77
N LEU A 219 4.02 -6.88 15.70
CA LEU A 219 5.35 -7.09 15.10
C LEU A 219 5.63 -6.20 13.88
N PHE A 220 4.73 -5.26 13.60
CA PHE A 220 4.79 -4.33 12.49
C PHE A 220 5.13 -2.90 12.97
N CYS A 221 5.52 -2.05 12.04
CA CYS A 221 5.63 -0.59 12.22
C CYS A 221 4.27 0.07 12.00
#